data_AF-A0ABD2MKU1-F1
#
_entry.id   AF-A0ABD2MKU1-F1
#
_cell.length_a   1.000
_cell.length_b   1.000
_cell.length_c   1.000
_cell.angle_alpha   90.00
_cell.angle_beta   90.00
_cell.angle_gamma   90.00
#
_symmetry.space_group_name_H-M   'P 1'
#
loop_
_entity.id
_entity.type
_entity.pdbx_description
1 polymer ?
#
loop_
_entity_poly.entity_id
_entity_poly.type
_entity_poly.pdbx_seq_one_letter_code
_entity_poly.pdbx_strand_id
1 'polypeptide(L)'
;MKENHFHSSAEMSRLALQLENWSNPSNENDHLKTELPHLSDSLLIDITNIEGMLDVKTCIGKARAWVRLALEKKLLSKHIRALLCDQTLLKNLYKRSAFLRCDEEREQFLYHLLSLNAVDYFCFTSIYLTTVIPYRIVIVPTKKGTITSANVWIVLSGTLSETKRVNIPKAAINFEHKSKNLGVLTTLKIGHDNSGLHAKWMIDYVLVRNDITCHVYKFPCGRWLGRGVDDGSTERLLVGTLLPPKSACENNITSVYNKVNSTPPRSRSPVPTLPKTELKPSQIQHMLGDCINNIVKWQYRRSSERNTTLTALLCGEKGLVYCMENVFLLGFKSSKLFVGKHYLWDYLVWIKEEFEVCLMEEGTGTRSASLERNHQKTLAVWRCYCHLVDEIMCSSKALGKDGKFQLFICLSVREHLLHRMLVPMSNCKVTTEMYEDYSFLKNRGLLTFLRQILLPLDELDVVLENSVTHGISSPSHS
;
A
#
# COMPACT_ATOMS: atom_id res chain seq x y z
N MET A 1 42.72 -25.29 -33.04
CA MET A 1 42.75 -25.33 -31.56
C MET A 1 43.77 -24.32 -31.05
N LYS A 2 43.30 -23.15 -30.63
CA LYS A 2 43.95 -22.29 -29.64
C LYS A 2 42.80 -21.59 -28.91
N GLU A 3 42.41 -22.18 -27.78
CA GLU A 3 41.48 -21.58 -26.84
C GLU A 3 42.15 -20.36 -26.22
N ASN A 4 41.68 -19.17 -26.61
CA ASN A 4 41.95 -17.98 -25.83
C ASN A 4 40.89 -17.91 -24.73
N HIS A 5 41.27 -18.40 -23.55
CA HIS A 5 40.60 -18.09 -22.29
C HIS A 5 40.52 -16.56 -22.14
N PHE A 6 39.37 -15.99 -22.50
CA PHE A 6 38.98 -14.67 -22.04
C PHE A 6 38.98 -14.69 -20.51
N HIS A 7 39.60 -13.66 -19.92
CA HIS A 7 39.72 -13.36 -18.49
C HIS A 7 38.64 -14.07 -17.66
N SER A 8 39.08 -15.17 -17.05
CA SER A 8 38.29 -16.31 -16.62
C SER A 8 38.08 -16.23 -15.12
N SER A 9 36.81 -16.27 -14.68
CA SER A 9 36.33 -16.70 -13.37
C SER A 9 36.83 -15.95 -12.12
N ALA A 10 38.09 -15.55 -12.03
CA ALA A 10 38.75 -14.97 -10.88
C ALA A 10 38.35 -13.51 -10.63
N GLU A 11 38.14 -12.68 -11.66
CA GLU A 11 37.64 -11.30 -11.47
C GLU A 11 36.15 -11.29 -11.11
N MET A 12 35.36 -12.17 -11.73
CA MET A 12 33.97 -12.41 -11.36
C MET A 12 33.85 -13.02 -9.95
N SER A 13 34.77 -13.90 -9.55
CA SER A 13 34.84 -14.46 -8.20
C SER A 13 35.32 -13.43 -7.17
N ARG A 14 36.21 -12.51 -7.56
CA ARG A 14 36.69 -11.41 -6.69
C ARG A 14 35.62 -10.33 -6.50
N LEU A 15 34.79 -10.09 -7.51
CA LEU A 15 33.58 -9.25 -7.43
C LEU A 15 32.45 -9.97 -6.67
N ALA A 16 32.27 -11.28 -6.85
CA ALA A 16 31.37 -12.10 -6.05
C ALA A 16 31.78 -12.12 -4.57
N LEU A 17 33.09 -12.20 -4.27
CA LEU A 17 33.66 -12.04 -2.93
C LEU A 17 33.48 -10.62 -2.37
N GLN A 18 33.48 -9.58 -3.23
CA GLN A 18 33.12 -8.22 -2.81
C GLN A 18 31.62 -8.06 -2.54
N LEU A 19 30.76 -8.73 -3.29
CA LEU A 19 29.31 -8.83 -3.04
C LEU A 19 29.01 -9.68 -1.78
N GLU A 20 29.76 -10.75 -1.52
CA GLU A 20 29.72 -11.52 -0.27
C GLU A 20 30.25 -10.70 0.91
N ASN A 21 31.24 -9.83 0.71
CA ASN A 21 31.67 -8.87 1.73
C ASN A 21 30.66 -7.74 1.99
N TRP A 22 29.76 -7.44 1.03
CA TRP A 22 28.57 -6.61 1.28
C TRP A 22 27.43 -7.40 1.95
N SER A 23 27.49 -8.74 1.86
CA SER A 23 26.61 -9.67 2.57
C SER A 23 27.08 -9.95 4.01
N ASN A 24 28.29 -9.51 4.37
CA ASN A 24 28.81 -9.57 5.73
C ASN A 24 28.41 -8.29 6.49
N PRO A 25 27.61 -8.37 7.57
CA PRO A 25 27.31 -7.23 8.41
C PRO A 25 28.57 -6.91 9.24
N SER A 26 29.53 -6.20 8.65
CA SER A 26 30.69 -5.68 9.36
C SER A 26 30.33 -4.37 10.05
N ASN A 27 29.38 -4.45 11.00
CA ASN A 27 29.13 -3.57 12.15
C ASN A 27 27.83 -4.02 12.83
N GLU A 28 27.88 -4.37 14.12
CA GLU A 28 26.70 -4.79 14.92
C GLU A 28 25.54 -3.76 14.94
N ASN A 29 25.79 -2.53 14.48
CA ASN A 29 24.83 -1.43 14.45
C ASN A 29 24.05 -1.25 13.12
N ASP A 30 24.37 -2.00 12.06
CA ASP A 30 23.72 -1.78 10.75
C ASP A 30 22.23 -2.12 10.74
N HIS A 31 21.80 -3.10 11.55
CA HIS A 31 20.39 -3.47 11.71
C HIS A 31 19.54 -2.40 12.41
N LEU A 32 20.18 -1.41 13.04
CA LEU A 32 19.56 -0.28 13.74
C LEU A 32 19.56 1.01 12.92
N LYS A 33 20.10 0.99 11.69
CA LYS A 33 20.07 2.15 10.79
C LYS A 33 18.67 2.35 10.22
N THR A 34 18.19 3.59 10.30
CA THR A 34 16.89 4.03 9.75
C THR A 34 16.99 4.52 8.30
N GLU A 35 18.18 4.43 7.70
CA GLU A 35 18.45 4.84 6.33
C GLU A 35 18.55 3.61 5.41
N LEU A 36 18.05 3.74 4.19
CA LEU A 36 18.28 2.75 3.15
C LEU A 36 19.76 2.77 2.76
N PRO A 37 20.46 1.62 2.77
CA PRO A 37 21.84 1.55 2.29
C PRO A 37 21.95 2.05 0.86
N HIS A 38 22.95 2.85 0.50
CA HIS A 38 23.12 3.33 -0.87
C HIS A 38 23.26 2.15 -1.84
N LEU A 39 22.43 2.11 -2.90
CA LEU A 39 22.58 1.12 -3.95
C LEU A 39 23.42 1.72 -5.08
N SER A 40 24.40 0.97 -5.57
CA SER A 40 25.28 1.46 -6.63
C SER A 40 24.56 1.41 -7.98
N ASP A 41 24.61 2.51 -8.73
CA ASP A 41 24.14 2.61 -10.12
C ASP A 41 25.12 1.98 -11.12
N SER A 42 25.88 0.97 -10.69
CA SER A 42 26.92 0.36 -11.50
C SER A 42 26.32 -0.54 -12.57
N LEU A 43 26.74 -0.31 -13.82
CA LEU A 43 26.50 -1.19 -14.95
C LEU A 43 26.84 -2.66 -14.63
N LEU A 44 27.96 -2.90 -13.96
CA LEU A 44 28.42 -4.25 -13.67
C LEU A 44 27.46 -4.99 -12.73
N ILE A 45 26.92 -4.29 -11.71
CA ILE A 45 25.95 -4.88 -10.78
C ILE A 45 24.68 -5.27 -11.54
N ASP A 46 24.20 -4.42 -12.45
CA ASP A 46 23.04 -4.74 -13.27
C ASP A 46 23.30 -5.94 -14.18
N ILE A 47 24.48 -6.04 -14.79
CA ILE A 47 24.85 -7.22 -15.59
C ILE A 47 24.89 -8.48 -14.70
N THR A 48 25.54 -8.43 -13.53
CA THR A 48 25.60 -9.57 -12.60
C THR A 48 24.21 -10.03 -12.16
N ASN A 49 23.31 -9.08 -11.86
CA ASN A 49 21.92 -9.39 -11.53
C ASN A 49 21.21 -10.15 -12.66
N ILE A 50 21.41 -9.72 -13.91
CA ILE A 50 20.84 -10.39 -15.09
C ILE A 50 21.48 -11.75 -15.34
N GLU A 51 22.78 -11.89 -15.12
CA GLU A 51 23.48 -13.16 -15.29
C GLU A 51 23.05 -14.22 -14.28
N GLY A 52 22.67 -13.79 -13.06
CA GLY A 52 22.12 -14.65 -12.01
C GLY A 52 20.67 -15.09 -12.23
N MET A 53 19.98 -14.59 -13.26
CA MET A 53 18.61 -14.99 -13.58
C MET A 53 18.58 -16.42 -14.15
N LEU A 54 17.96 -17.35 -13.43
CA LEU A 54 17.84 -18.76 -13.84
C LEU A 54 16.88 -18.96 -15.03
N ASP A 55 15.91 -18.07 -15.18
CA ASP A 55 14.86 -18.18 -16.19
C ASP A 55 15.31 -17.74 -17.60
N VAL A 56 16.41 -16.97 -17.69
CA VAL A 56 16.88 -16.36 -18.94
C VAL A 56 18.21 -17.00 -19.38
N LYS A 57 18.12 -18.01 -20.24
CA LYS A 57 19.27 -18.84 -20.63
C LYS A 57 20.07 -18.30 -21.82
N THR A 58 19.43 -17.59 -22.75
CA THR A 58 20.07 -17.16 -24.00
C THR A 58 20.76 -15.81 -23.85
N CYS A 59 21.87 -15.60 -24.56
CA CYS A 59 22.57 -14.31 -24.56
C CYS A 59 21.68 -13.17 -25.05
N ILE A 60 20.86 -13.41 -26.09
CA ILE A 60 19.87 -12.45 -26.59
C ILE A 60 18.82 -12.14 -25.52
N GLY A 61 18.36 -13.17 -24.79
CA GLY A 61 17.43 -13.01 -23.67
C GLY A 61 18.03 -12.14 -22.56
N LYS A 62 19.28 -12.39 -22.17
CA LYS A 62 20.01 -11.62 -21.16
C LYS A 62 20.20 -10.17 -21.58
N ALA A 63 20.62 -9.91 -22.82
CA ALA A 63 20.72 -8.55 -23.34
C ALA A 63 19.37 -7.80 -23.31
N ARG A 64 18.28 -8.48 -23.72
CA ARG A 64 16.92 -7.94 -23.65
C ARG A 64 16.46 -7.68 -22.22
N ALA A 65 16.84 -8.52 -21.26
CA ALA A 65 16.52 -8.35 -19.84
C ALA A 65 17.27 -7.13 -19.27
N TRP A 66 18.55 -7.00 -19.59
CA TRP A 66 19.38 -5.88 -19.20
C TRP A 66 18.87 -4.53 -19.74
N VAL A 67 18.48 -4.46 -21.02
CA VAL A 67 17.89 -3.22 -21.58
C VAL A 67 16.62 -2.82 -20.82
N ARG A 68 15.75 -3.78 -20.50
CA ARG A 68 14.52 -3.52 -19.74
C ARG A 68 14.81 -3.07 -18.31
N LEU A 69 15.76 -3.71 -17.64
CA LEU A 69 16.19 -3.30 -16.31
C LEU A 69 16.75 -1.88 -16.34
N ALA A 70 17.62 -1.58 -17.30
CA ALA A 70 18.22 -0.25 -17.45
C ALA A 70 17.19 0.83 -17.81
N LEU A 71 16.14 0.50 -18.58
CA LEU A 71 15.02 1.40 -18.85
C LEU A 71 14.20 1.70 -17.59
N GLU A 72 13.83 0.64 -16.85
CA GLU A 72 13.08 0.76 -15.59
C GLU A 72 13.86 1.54 -14.53
N LYS A 73 15.18 1.34 -14.44
CA LYS A 73 16.08 2.13 -13.57
C LYS A 73 16.36 3.54 -14.08
N LYS A 74 15.96 3.89 -15.31
CA LYS A 74 16.31 5.15 -15.99
C LYS A 74 17.82 5.36 -16.17
N LEU A 75 18.54 4.27 -16.37
CA LEU A 75 20.01 4.23 -16.51
C LEU A 75 20.47 3.82 -17.91
N LEU A 76 19.59 3.50 -18.86
CA LEU A 76 20.00 2.96 -20.17
C LEU A 76 21.02 3.85 -20.89
N SER A 77 20.78 5.16 -21.01
CA SER A 77 21.74 6.08 -21.64
C SER A 77 23.09 6.13 -20.90
N LYS A 78 23.06 6.18 -19.54
CA LYS A 78 24.25 6.18 -18.68
C LYS A 78 25.08 4.91 -18.88
N HIS A 79 24.42 3.76 -18.91
CA HIS A 79 25.03 2.45 -19.04
C HIS A 79 25.63 2.22 -20.43
N ILE A 80 24.90 2.57 -21.49
CA ILE A 80 25.42 2.50 -22.85
C ILE A 80 26.61 3.45 -23.00
N ARG A 81 26.55 4.68 -22.46
CA ARG A 81 27.70 5.58 -22.45
C ARG A 81 28.92 4.95 -21.78
N ALA A 82 28.74 4.34 -20.61
CA ALA A 82 29.82 3.66 -19.89
C ALA A 82 30.44 2.51 -20.71
N LEU A 83 29.63 1.70 -21.40
CA LEU A 83 30.12 0.66 -22.31
C LEU A 83 30.91 1.23 -23.49
N LEU A 84 30.52 2.39 -23.99
CA LEU A 84 31.16 3.05 -25.15
C LEU A 84 32.38 3.90 -24.76
N CYS A 85 32.69 4.04 -23.48
CA CYS A 85 33.88 4.77 -23.03
C CYS A 85 35.19 4.02 -23.40
N ASP A 86 35.18 2.69 -23.46
CA ASP A 86 36.38 1.91 -23.81
C ASP A 86 36.60 1.87 -25.34
N GLN A 87 37.34 2.87 -25.81
CA GLN A 87 37.68 3.01 -27.23
C GLN A 87 38.59 1.89 -27.75
N THR A 88 39.37 1.25 -26.89
CA THR A 88 40.27 0.14 -27.29
C THR A 88 39.45 -1.10 -27.60
N LEU A 89 38.52 -1.45 -26.70
CA LEU A 89 37.61 -2.56 -26.89
C LEU A 89 36.71 -2.35 -28.13
N LEU A 90 36.19 -1.14 -28.33
CA LEU A 90 35.39 -0.80 -29.51
C LEU A 90 36.17 -0.96 -30.82
N LYS A 91 37.44 -0.54 -30.85
CA LYS A 91 38.31 -0.70 -32.03
C LYS A 91 38.58 -2.17 -32.38
N ASN A 92 38.65 -3.03 -31.37
CA ASN A 92 38.89 -4.46 -31.54
C ASN A 92 37.65 -5.23 -32.02
N LEU A 93 36.45 -4.79 -31.63
CA LEU A 93 35.19 -5.48 -31.94
C LEU A 93 34.46 -4.93 -33.17
N TYR A 94 34.60 -3.64 -33.48
CA TYR A 94 33.81 -2.97 -34.53
C TYR A 94 34.68 -2.37 -35.65
N LYS A 95 34.21 -2.49 -36.90
CA LYS A 95 34.81 -1.84 -38.08
C LYS A 95 34.77 -0.31 -37.95
N ARG A 96 35.68 0.42 -38.63
CA ARG A 96 35.74 1.89 -38.60
C ARG A 96 34.44 2.58 -39.03
N SER A 97 33.70 1.96 -39.96
CA SER A 97 32.41 2.46 -40.47
C SER A 97 31.20 2.02 -39.63
N ALA A 98 31.40 1.37 -38.48
CA ALA A 98 30.31 0.93 -37.63
C ALA A 98 29.70 2.12 -36.88
N PHE A 99 28.37 2.12 -36.73
CA PHE A 99 27.58 3.12 -36.02
C PHE A 99 28.20 3.53 -34.66
N LEU A 100 28.58 2.54 -33.82
CA LEU A 100 29.12 2.80 -32.48
C LEU A 100 30.50 3.49 -32.47
N ARG A 101 31.19 3.53 -33.62
CA ARG A 101 32.48 4.21 -33.81
C ARG A 101 32.36 5.56 -34.51
N CYS A 102 31.16 5.93 -34.98
CA CYS A 102 30.88 7.27 -35.48
C CYS A 102 30.49 8.18 -34.30
N ASP A 103 31.33 9.16 -33.97
CA ASP A 103 31.14 9.97 -32.76
C ASP A 103 29.84 10.80 -32.79
N GLU A 104 29.48 11.37 -33.94
CA GLU A 104 28.26 12.17 -34.09
C GLU A 104 26.99 11.33 -33.92
N GLU A 105 26.91 10.20 -34.63
CA GLU A 105 25.78 9.26 -34.52
C GLU A 105 25.66 8.68 -33.10
N ARG A 106 26.79 8.36 -32.47
CA ARG A 106 26.83 7.86 -31.09
C ARG A 106 26.26 8.86 -30.10
N GLU A 107 26.67 10.13 -30.17
CA GLU A 107 26.16 11.14 -29.23
C GLU A 107 24.66 11.39 -29.45
N GLN A 108 24.21 11.53 -30.70
CA GLN A 108 22.78 11.65 -31.02
C GLN A 108 21.97 10.47 -30.48
N PHE A 109 22.47 9.25 -30.65
CA PHE A 109 21.86 8.04 -30.09
C PHE A 109 21.74 8.10 -28.57
N LEU A 110 22.81 8.48 -27.86
CA LEU A 110 22.80 8.62 -26.39
C LEU A 110 21.81 9.70 -25.93
N TYR A 111 21.68 10.81 -26.66
CA TYR A 111 20.69 11.86 -26.40
C TYR A 111 19.24 11.36 -26.58
N HIS A 112 18.96 10.60 -27.64
CA HIS A 112 17.65 9.98 -27.83
C HIS A 112 17.33 8.99 -26.70
N LEU A 113 18.29 8.18 -26.25
CA LEU A 113 18.08 7.28 -25.10
C LEU A 113 17.81 8.04 -23.81
N LEU A 114 18.41 9.23 -23.61
CA LEU A 114 18.19 10.05 -22.43
C LEU A 114 16.73 10.52 -22.31
N SER A 115 16.06 10.76 -23.45
CA SER A 115 14.65 11.17 -23.50
C SER A 115 13.72 10.11 -22.88
N LEU A 116 14.12 8.84 -22.89
CA LEU A 116 13.34 7.74 -22.32
C LEU A 116 13.21 7.86 -20.80
N ASN A 117 14.12 8.56 -20.12
CA ASN A 117 14.04 8.75 -18.66
C ASN A 117 12.81 9.56 -18.22
N ALA A 118 12.14 10.26 -19.14
CA ALA A 118 10.89 10.99 -18.87
C ALA A 118 9.70 10.06 -18.56
N VAL A 119 9.77 8.79 -18.96
CA VAL A 119 8.70 7.81 -18.78
C VAL A 119 9.05 6.87 -17.62
N ASP A 120 8.06 6.49 -16.82
CA ASP A 120 8.19 5.45 -15.82
C ASP A 120 7.90 4.09 -16.45
N TYR A 121 8.92 3.24 -16.54
CA TYR A 121 8.80 1.90 -17.08
C TYR A 121 8.72 0.87 -15.96
N PHE A 122 7.89 -0.15 -16.16
CA PHE A 122 7.85 -1.37 -15.33
C PHE A 122 8.16 -2.62 -16.15
N CYS A 123 8.86 -2.45 -17.27
CA CYS A 123 9.01 -3.49 -18.29
C CYS A 123 9.89 -4.68 -17.84
N PHE A 124 10.79 -4.50 -16.87
CA PHE A 124 11.50 -5.61 -16.26
C PHE A 124 10.57 -6.32 -15.26
N THR A 125 9.98 -5.54 -14.35
CA THR A 125 9.08 -6.04 -13.31
C THR A 125 7.88 -6.80 -13.86
N SER A 126 7.28 -6.36 -14.97
CA SER A 126 6.10 -6.99 -15.56
C SER A 126 6.38 -8.21 -16.43
N ILE A 127 7.64 -8.47 -16.81
CA ILE A 127 7.99 -9.60 -17.70
C ILE A 127 8.62 -10.75 -16.92
N TYR A 128 9.47 -10.44 -15.94
CA TYR A 128 10.24 -11.45 -15.21
C TYR A 128 9.57 -11.80 -13.89
N LEU A 129 8.42 -12.46 -13.98
CA LEU A 129 7.51 -12.73 -12.86
C LEU A 129 8.08 -13.73 -11.84
N THR A 130 8.93 -14.65 -12.27
CA THR A 130 9.48 -15.74 -11.45
C THR A 130 10.83 -15.40 -10.83
N THR A 131 11.44 -14.29 -11.22
CA THR A 131 12.75 -13.87 -10.74
C THR A 131 12.71 -13.60 -9.23
N VAL A 132 13.74 -14.08 -8.53
CA VAL A 132 13.91 -13.82 -7.09
C VAL A 132 14.51 -12.42 -6.92
N ILE A 133 13.80 -11.58 -6.17
CA ILE A 133 14.16 -10.20 -5.91
C ILE A 133 14.50 -10.05 -4.42
N PRO A 134 15.68 -9.51 -4.07
CA PRO A 134 15.96 -8.99 -2.74
C PRO A 134 15.16 -7.70 -2.49
N TYR A 135 14.31 -7.73 -1.46
CA TYR A 135 13.61 -6.57 -0.94
C TYR A 135 14.31 -6.10 0.34
N ARG A 136 14.78 -4.85 0.34
CA ARG A 136 15.36 -4.21 1.54
C ARG A 136 14.27 -3.49 2.31
N ILE A 137 14.06 -3.86 3.56
CA ILE A 137 13.03 -3.29 4.43
C ILE A 137 13.69 -2.47 5.54
N VAL A 138 13.23 -1.23 5.71
CA VAL A 138 13.68 -0.32 6.78
C VAL A 138 12.48 0.23 7.52
N ILE A 139 12.38 -0.07 8.81
CA ILE A 139 11.29 0.36 9.69
C ILE A 139 11.76 1.60 10.45
N VAL A 140 11.03 2.70 10.29
CA VAL A 140 11.39 3.98 10.92
C VAL A 140 10.43 4.26 12.09
N PRO A 141 10.90 4.16 13.35
CA PRO A 141 10.11 4.51 14.51
C PRO A 141 10.01 6.03 14.69
N THR A 142 8.94 6.50 15.36
CA THR A 142 8.73 7.94 15.60
C THR A 142 9.79 8.56 16.53
N LYS A 143 10.38 7.75 17.43
CA LYS A 143 11.53 8.14 18.24
C LYS A 143 12.68 7.18 17.99
N LYS A 144 13.89 7.71 17.80
CA LYS A 144 15.09 6.88 17.63
C LYS A 144 15.23 5.91 18.81
N GLY A 145 15.44 4.63 18.51
CA GLY A 145 15.71 3.59 19.51
C GLY A 145 14.48 2.95 20.18
N THR A 146 13.24 3.32 19.85
CA THR A 146 12.07 2.60 20.39
C THR A 146 11.85 1.31 19.61
N ILE A 147 12.32 0.19 20.16
CA ILE A 147 12.03 -1.17 19.69
C ILE A 147 10.97 -1.81 20.60
N THR A 148 10.16 -2.69 20.03
CA THR A 148 9.21 -3.50 20.80
C THR A 148 9.89 -4.78 21.31
N SER A 149 9.46 -5.25 22.48
CA SER A 149 9.84 -6.57 22.99
C SER A 149 9.08 -7.72 22.32
N ALA A 150 8.00 -7.41 21.59
CA ALA A 150 7.16 -8.41 20.94
C ALA A 150 7.80 -8.97 19.67
N ASN A 151 7.38 -10.16 19.25
CA ASN A 151 7.84 -10.72 17.98
C ASN A 151 7.07 -10.06 16.83
N VAL A 152 7.80 -9.36 15.97
CA VAL A 152 7.25 -8.58 14.86
C VAL A 152 7.26 -9.39 13.57
N TRP A 153 6.27 -9.17 12.72
CA TRP A 153 6.16 -9.77 11.41
C TRP A 153 5.64 -8.77 10.39
N ILE A 154 5.91 -9.05 9.11
CA ILE A 154 5.34 -8.33 7.98
C ILE A 154 4.77 -9.28 6.92
N VAL A 155 3.87 -8.75 6.09
CA VAL A 155 3.47 -9.33 4.81
C VAL A 155 3.56 -8.24 3.76
N LEU A 156 4.34 -8.48 2.70
CA LEU A 156 4.46 -7.58 1.56
C LEU A 156 3.54 -8.06 0.44
N SER A 157 2.74 -7.16 -0.10
CA SER A 157 1.85 -7.45 -1.23
C SER A 157 2.19 -6.53 -2.40
N GLY A 158 2.17 -7.07 -3.61
CA GLY A 158 2.30 -6.32 -4.84
C GLY A 158 1.34 -6.81 -5.91
N THR A 159 1.41 -6.21 -7.09
CA THR A 159 0.48 -6.50 -8.20
C THR A 159 0.53 -7.94 -8.73
N LEU A 160 1.60 -8.70 -8.44
CA LEU A 160 1.77 -10.07 -8.91
C LEU A 160 1.49 -11.12 -7.84
N SER A 161 1.91 -10.86 -6.60
CA SER A 161 1.78 -11.81 -5.49
C SER A 161 2.00 -11.13 -4.14
N GLU A 162 1.77 -11.88 -3.06
CA GLU A 162 2.11 -11.51 -1.70
C GLU A 162 3.06 -12.52 -1.06
N THR A 163 3.86 -12.06 -0.10
CA THR A 163 4.72 -12.92 0.69
C THR A 163 3.90 -13.71 1.72
N LYS A 164 4.45 -14.81 2.23
CA LYS A 164 3.99 -15.34 3.52
C LYS A 164 4.34 -14.36 4.64
N ARG A 165 3.85 -14.63 5.86
CA ARG A 165 4.25 -13.91 7.06
C ARG A 165 5.77 -14.04 7.25
N VAL A 166 6.49 -12.92 7.13
CA VAL A 166 7.93 -12.82 7.33
C VAL A 166 8.18 -12.32 8.75
N ASN A 167 8.80 -13.16 9.59
CA ASN A 167 9.18 -12.75 10.94
C ASN A 167 10.41 -11.85 10.87
N ILE A 168 10.38 -10.74 11.59
CA ILE A 168 11.49 -9.79 11.66
C ILE A 168 12.46 -10.28 12.72
N PRO A 169 13.78 -10.34 12.42
CA PRO A 169 14.78 -10.66 13.44
C PRO A 169 14.66 -9.72 14.65
N LYS A 170 14.84 -10.26 15.86
CA LYS A 170 14.73 -9.46 17.09
C LYS A 170 15.70 -8.27 17.04
N ALA A 171 15.20 -7.11 17.46
CA ALA A 171 15.95 -5.84 17.46
C ALA A 171 16.46 -5.37 16.08
N ALA A 172 16.01 -5.95 14.97
CA ALA A 172 16.31 -5.46 13.63
C ALA A 172 15.19 -4.53 13.14
N ILE A 173 15.59 -3.35 12.67
CA ILE A 173 14.71 -2.44 11.91
C ILE A 173 15.13 -2.33 10.45
N ASN A 174 16.33 -2.82 10.09
CA ASN A 174 16.84 -2.90 8.73
C ASN A 174 17.25 -4.35 8.40
N PHE A 175 16.61 -4.94 7.40
CA PHE A 175 16.86 -6.31 6.97
C PHE A 175 16.50 -6.53 5.49
N GLU A 176 17.03 -7.60 4.92
CA GLU A 176 16.74 -8.04 3.56
C GLU A 176 15.82 -9.27 3.60
N HIS A 177 14.85 -9.31 2.69
CA HIS A 177 14.01 -10.47 2.44
C HIS A 177 13.99 -10.80 0.93
N LYS A 178 14.39 -12.02 0.58
CA LYS A 178 14.34 -12.51 -0.81
C LYS A 178 12.99 -13.20 -1.06
N SER A 179 12.30 -12.76 -2.11
CA SER A 179 11.03 -13.35 -2.55
C SER A 179 10.97 -13.42 -4.07
N LYS A 180 10.05 -14.21 -4.64
CA LYS A 180 9.67 -14.04 -6.04
C LYS A 180 9.18 -12.60 -6.27
N ASN A 181 9.32 -12.14 -7.50
CA ASN A 181 8.89 -10.81 -7.92
C ASN A 181 7.42 -10.55 -7.55
N LEU A 182 7.23 -9.64 -6.60
CA LEU A 182 5.92 -9.20 -6.10
C LEU A 182 5.24 -8.20 -7.06
N GLY A 183 5.96 -7.70 -8.07
CA GLY A 183 5.48 -6.67 -8.98
C GLY A 183 5.68 -5.26 -8.42
N VAL A 184 4.75 -4.37 -8.76
CA VAL A 184 4.65 -3.04 -8.13
C VAL A 184 4.08 -3.25 -6.73
N LEU A 185 4.81 -2.81 -5.69
CA LEU A 185 4.36 -2.99 -4.31
C LEU A 185 3.13 -2.14 -4.02
N THR A 186 2.12 -2.74 -3.37
CA THR A 186 0.81 -2.13 -3.13
C THR A 186 0.59 -1.88 -1.65
N THR A 187 0.77 -2.90 -0.82
CA THR A 187 0.49 -2.84 0.61
C THR A 187 1.54 -3.58 1.44
N LEU A 188 1.64 -3.17 2.70
CA LEU A 188 2.45 -3.81 3.72
C LEU A 188 1.60 -4.02 4.96
N LYS A 189 1.41 -5.26 5.38
CA LYS A 189 0.91 -5.53 6.73
C LYS A 189 2.08 -5.61 7.68
N ILE A 190 1.98 -4.95 8.82
CA ILE A 190 2.94 -5.04 9.92
C ILE A 190 2.19 -5.32 11.21
N GLY A 191 2.70 -6.23 12.02
CA GLY A 191 2.10 -6.53 13.31
C GLY A 191 3.05 -7.23 14.24
N HIS A 192 2.58 -7.48 15.46
CA HIS A 192 3.31 -8.21 16.48
C HIS A 192 2.39 -9.14 17.29
N ASP A 193 2.98 -10.10 17.98
CA ASP A 193 2.25 -11.08 18.82
C ASP A 193 1.82 -10.54 20.20
N ASN A 194 2.25 -9.32 20.54
CA ASN A 194 1.96 -8.63 21.80
C ASN A 194 2.59 -9.31 23.02
N SER A 195 3.65 -10.09 22.80
CA SER A 195 4.46 -10.69 23.87
C SER A 195 5.45 -9.69 24.49
N GLY A 196 5.95 -10.04 25.68
CA GLY A 196 6.94 -9.26 26.41
C GLY A 196 6.38 -8.06 27.18
N LEU A 197 7.24 -7.42 27.98
CA LEU A 197 6.88 -6.34 28.91
C LEU A 197 6.57 -5.01 28.20
N HIS A 198 7.15 -4.79 27.03
CA HIS A 198 7.07 -3.54 26.27
C HIS A 198 6.63 -3.82 24.82
N ALA A 199 5.46 -4.46 24.68
CA ALA A 199 4.90 -4.83 23.38
C ALA A 199 4.44 -3.62 22.54
N LYS A 200 4.11 -2.50 23.19
CA LYS A 200 3.58 -1.28 22.54
C LYS A 200 4.63 -0.64 21.64
N TRP A 201 4.29 -0.39 20.39
CA TRP A 201 5.23 0.09 19.39
C TRP A 201 4.64 1.21 18.53
N MET A 202 5.38 2.30 18.34
CA MET A 202 4.96 3.42 17.49
C MET A 202 5.84 3.50 16.25
N ILE A 203 5.22 3.31 15.09
CA ILE A 203 5.92 3.32 13.79
C ILE A 203 5.54 4.60 13.06
N ASP A 204 6.53 5.31 12.53
CA ASP A 204 6.29 6.47 11.67
C ASP A 204 5.97 6.01 10.25
N TYR A 205 6.89 5.26 9.63
CA TYR A 205 6.69 4.64 8.32
C TYR A 205 7.65 3.46 8.10
N VAL A 206 7.40 2.67 7.05
CA VAL A 206 8.30 1.63 6.56
C VAL A 206 8.74 1.98 5.14
N LEU A 207 10.02 1.81 4.84
CA LEU A 207 10.55 1.87 3.48
C LEU A 207 10.84 0.46 2.98
N VAL A 208 10.45 0.18 1.74
CA VAL A 208 10.81 -1.06 1.06
C VAL A 208 11.42 -0.73 -0.29
N ARG A 209 12.62 -1.23 -0.54
CA ARG A 209 13.29 -1.09 -1.84
C ARG A 209 13.41 -2.44 -2.53
N ASN A 210 13.10 -2.46 -3.82
CA ASN A 210 13.51 -3.54 -4.72
C ASN A 210 14.99 -3.32 -5.07
N ASP A 211 15.89 -4.17 -4.57
CA ASP A 211 17.34 -3.99 -4.74
C ASP A 211 17.83 -4.34 -6.17
N ILE A 212 16.94 -4.82 -7.07
CA ILE A 212 17.23 -4.99 -8.49
C ILE A 212 16.88 -3.71 -9.28
N THR A 213 15.62 -3.27 -9.17
CA THR A 213 15.11 -2.12 -9.95
C THR A 213 15.34 -0.76 -9.28
N CYS A 214 15.86 -0.75 -8.04
CA CYS A 214 16.01 0.43 -7.19
C CYS A 214 14.71 1.17 -6.84
N HIS A 215 13.53 0.66 -7.21
CA HIS A 215 12.25 1.27 -6.83
C HIS A 215 12.07 1.24 -5.31
N VAL A 216 11.84 2.42 -4.72
CA VAL A 216 11.60 2.60 -3.28
C VAL A 216 10.16 2.95 -3.03
N TYR A 217 9.52 2.24 -2.10
CA TYR A 217 8.14 2.47 -1.69
C TYR A 217 8.12 2.92 -0.23
N LYS A 218 7.38 4.00 0.05
CA LYS A 218 7.08 4.45 1.41
C LYS A 218 5.71 3.92 1.83
N PHE A 219 5.65 3.33 3.01
CA PHE A 219 4.44 2.83 3.67
C PHE A 219 4.23 3.63 4.95
N PRO A 220 3.48 4.74 4.89
CA PRO A 220 3.21 5.56 6.06
C PRO A 220 2.36 4.81 7.09
N CYS A 221 2.69 4.95 8.38
CA CYS A 221 1.94 4.34 9.48
C CYS A 221 1.43 5.42 10.45
N GLY A 222 2.35 6.10 11.15
CA GLY A 222 2.04 7.19 12.09
C GLY A 222 1.22 6.79 13.32
N ARG A 223 1.14 5.49 13.65
CA ARG A 223 0.24 4.94 14.67
C ARG A 223 0.89 3.95 15.61
N TRP A 224 0.24 3.71 16.74
CA TRP A 224 0.65 2.69 17.70
C TRP A 224 0.17 1.30 17.28
N LEU A 225 0.96 0.29 17.60
CA LEU A 225 0.59 -1.12 17.63
C LEU A 225 0.69 -1.59 19.08
N GLY A 226 -0.38 -2.14 19.64
CA GLY A 226 -0.40 -2.66 21.00
C GLY A 226 -1.75 -2.54 21.70
N ARG A 227 -2.05 -3.48 22.60
CA ARG A 227 -3.27 -3.41 23.40
C ARG A 227 -3.24 -2.22 24.37
N GLY A 228 -4.38 -1.54 24.50
CA GLY A 228 -4.55 -0.41 25.43
C GLY A 228 -3.86 0.89 25.00
N VAL A 229 -3.39 0.98 23.75
CA VAL A 229 -2.97 2.24 23.12
C VAL A 229 -3.71 2.41 21.80
N ASP A 230 -4.00 3.66 21.43
CA ASP A 230 -4.73 3.98 20.19
C ASP A 230 -6.04 3.14 20.10
N ASP A 231 -6.34 2.53 18.96
CA ASP A 231 -7.51 1.65 18.75
C ASP A 231 -7.31 0.20 19.22
N GLY A 232 -6.21 -0.09 19.93
CA GLY A 232 -5.87 -1.42 20.47
C GLY A 232 -5.36 -2.42 19.43
N SER A 233 -5.13 -1.99 18.18
CA SER A 233 -4.66 -2.87 17.10
C SER A 233 -3.23 -3.36 17.36
N THR A 234 -2.97 -4.65 17.12
CA THR A 234 -1.61 -5.24 17.12
C THR A 234 -1.10 -5.56 15.72
N GLU A 235 -1.89 -5.23 14.69
CA GLU A 235 -1.51 -5.27 13.28
C GLU A 235 -2.08 -4.07 12.52
N ARG A 236 -1.43 -3.63 11.44
CA ARG A 236 -1.90 -2.55 10.56
C ARG A 236 -1.58 -2.86 9.11
N LEU A 237 -2.54 -2.55 8.23
CA LEU A 237 -2.35 -2.51 6.78
C LEU A 237 -1.91 -1.11 6.37
N LEU A 238 -0.76 -1.02 5.71
CA LEU A 238 -0.19 0.22 5.19
C LEU A 238 -0.25 0.21 3.66
N VAL A 239 -0.61 1.35 3.06
CA VAL A 239 -0.65 1.52 1.60
C VAL A 239 0.67 2.13 1.13
N GLY A 240 1.29 1.52 0.15
CA GLY A 240 2.57 1.94 -0.42
C GLY A 240 2.42 3.04 -1.45
N THR A 241 3.37 3.97 -1.45
CA THR A 241 3.55 4.96 -2.52
C THR A 241 4.96 4.84 -3.08
N LEU A 242 5.08 4.69 -4.40
CA LEU A 242 6.37 4.71 -5.10
C LEU A 242 6.99 6.10 -4.98
N LEU A 243 8.24 6.16 -4.52
CA LEU A 243 8.99 7.40 -4.39
C LEU A 243 9.70 7.76 -5.71
N PRO A 244 9.79 9.06 -6.06
CA PRO A 244 10.50 9.47 -7.26
C PRO A 244 12.01 9.20 -7.15
N PRO A 245 12.70 8.84 -8.24
CA PRO A 245 14.11 8.42 -8.22
C PRO A 245 15.08 9.41 -7.53
N LYS A 246 14.85 10.73 -7.68
CA LYS A 246 15.69 11.78 -7.09
C LYS A 246 15.66 11.84 -5.56
N SER A 247 14.67 11.22 -4.92
CA SER A 247 14.57 11.17 -3.46
C SER A 247 15.44 10.08 -2.82
N ALA A 248 16.04 9.19 -3.62
CA ALA A 248 16.83 8.05 -3.15
C ALA A 248 18.37 8.23 -3.21
N CYS A 249 18.87 9.26 -3.92
CA CYS A 249 20.28 9.39 -4.28
C CYS A 249 21.04 10.56 -3.62
N GLU A 250 20.37 11.44 -2.85
CA GLU A 250 21.04 12.57 -2.18
C GLU A 250 21.21 12.31 -0.68
N ASN A 251 22.43 12.52 -0.15
CA ASN A 251 22.79 12.41 1.27
C ASN A 251 22.06 13.40 2.22
N ASN A 252 20.95 14.00 1.78
CA ASN A 252 20.02 14.82 2.56
C ASN A 252 18.62 14.18 2.66
N ILE A 253 18.58 12.84 2.63
CA ILE A 253 17.39 11.99 2.83
C ILE A 253 16.57 12.45 4.04
N THR A 254 17.17 12.85 5.16
CA THR A 254 16.37 13.28 6.33
C THR A 254 15.55 14.56 6.08
N SER A 255 15.99 15.46 5.19
CA SER A 255 15.28 16.71 4.90
C SER A 255 14.20 16.58 3.82
N VAL A 256 14.45 15.74 2.79
CA VAL A 256 13.48 15.49 1.71
C VAL A 256 12.36 14.56 2.18
N TYR A 257 12.65 13.59 3.05
CA TYR A 257 11.65 12.69 3.63
C TYR A 257 10.73 13.37 4.65
N ASN A 258 11.20 14.48 5.27
CA ASN A 258 10.39 15.35 6.11
C ASN A 258 9.56 16.38 5.31
N LYS A 259 9.97 16.70 4.07
CA LYS A 259 9.34 17.73 3.23
C LYS A 259 8.35 17.16 2.20
N VAL A 260 8.53 15.90 1.79
CA VAL A 260 7.60 15.17 0.92
C VAL A 260 6.66 14.32 1.79
N ASN A 261 5.52 14.93 2.10
CA ASN A 261 4.32 14.35 2.70
C ASN A 261 4.44 14.05 4.20
N SER A 262 3.83 14.97 4.98
CA SER A 262 3.25 14.76 6.31
C SER A 262 2.95 13.29 6.54
N THR A 263 3.46 12.70 7.62
CA THR A 263 2.92 11.43 8.15
C THR A 263 1.39 11.52 8.12
N PRO A 264 0.64 10.47 7.71
CA PRO A 264 -0.81 10.46 7.81
C PRO A 264 -1.21 10.95 9.20
N PRO A 265 -2.31 11.71 9.32
CA PRO A 265 -2.67 12.33 10.58
C PRO A 265 -2.65 11.28 11.69
N ARG A 266 -1.97 11.60 12.78
CA ARG A 266 -1.78 10.81 14.02
C ARG A 266 -3.09 10.41 14.73
N SER A 267 -4.23 10.50 14.05
CA SER A 267 -5.56 10.35 14.60
C SER A 267 -6.45 9.68 13.55
N ARG A 268 -6.82 8.43 13.83
CA ARG A 268 -8.16 7.94 13.57
C ARG A 268 -8.85 7.71 14.92
N SER A 269 -10.18 7.71 14.88
CA SER A 269 -11.09 7.77 16.03
C SER A 269 -10.57 7.09 17.29
N PRO A 270 -10.79 7.67 18.49
CA PRO A 270 -11.43 8.94 18.83
C PRO A 270 -10.44 10.10 18.75
N VAL A 271 -10.87 11.21 18.15
CA VAL A 271 -10.06 12.44 18.01
C VAL A 271 -9.65 12.95 19.41
N PRO A 272 -8.34 13.11 19.70
CA PRO A 272 -7.91 13.78 20.92
C PRO A 272 -8.34 15.25 20.89
N THR A 273 -8.75 15.76 22.05
CA THR A 273 -9.26 17.11 22.38
C THR A 273 -8.25 18.25 22.15
N LEU A 274 -7.52 18.27 21.04
CA LEU A 274 -6.74 19.42 20.58
C LEU A 274 -7.48 20.13 19.42
N PRO A 275 -7.38 21.46 19.31
CA PRO A 275 -8.15 22.26 18.37
C PRO A 275 -7.60 22.09 16.95
N LYS A 276 -7.97 21.00 16.27
CA LYS A 276 -7.93 20.97 14.81
C LYS A 276 -9.20 21.62 14.30
N THR A 277 -9.05 22.43 13.25
CA THR A 277 -10.15 23.02 12.49
C THR A 277 -11.07 21.90 12.03
N GLU A 278 -12.26 21.78 12.63
CA GLU A 278 -13.28 20.86 12.15
C GLU A 278 -13.55 21.15 10.67
N LEU A 279 -13.44 20.12 9.83
CA LEU A 279 -13.71 20.27 8.41
C LEU A 279 -15.16 20.65 8.22
N LYS A 280 -15.41 21.70 7.43
CA LYS A 280 -16.77 22.10 7.09
C LYS A 280 -17.42 21.01 6.21
N PRO A 281 -18.76 20.84 6.27
CA PRO A 281 -19.47 19.88 5.42
C PRO A 281 -19.10 20.00 3.93
N SER A 282 -18.98 21.23 3.42
CA SER A 282 -18.61 21.48 2.02
C SER A 282 -17.22 20.96 1.64
N GLN A 283 -16.25 21.01 2.55
CA GLN A 283 -14.92 20.47 2.33
C GLN A 283 -14.95 18.93 2.25
N ILE A 284 -15.75 18.30 3.10
CA ILE A 284 -15.94 16.84 3.09
C ILE A 284 -16.66 16.41 1.80
N GLN A 285 -17.69 17.14 1.36
CA GLN A 285 -18.38 16.90 0.10
C GLN A 285 -17.42 16.97 -1.11
N HIS A 286 -16.59 18.01 -1.17
CA HIS A 286 -15.58 18.15 -2.24
C HIS A 286 -14.57 17.01 -2.23
N MET A 287 -14.01 16.70 -1.05
CA MET A 287 -13.05 15.61 -0.89
C MET A 287 -13.63 14.25 -1.31
N LEU A 288 -14.87 13.96 -0.92
CA LEU A 288 -15.55 12.74 -1.30
C LEU A 288 -15.84 12.72 -2.81
N GLY A 289 -16.30 13.84 -3.39
CA GLY A 289 -16.53 13.96 -4.83
C GLY A 289 -15.27 13.69 -5.66
N ASP A 290 -14.14 14.26 -5.28
CA ASP A 290 -12.84 14.01 -5.92
C ASP A 290 -12.44 12.54 -5.82
N CYS A 291 -12.60 11.95 -4.62
CA CYS A 291 -12.27 10.55 -4.37
C CYS A 291 -13.07 9.61 -5.27
N ILE A 292 -14.40 9.77 -5.32
CA ILE A 292 -15.27 8.94 -6.16
C ILE A 292 -14.94 9.14 -7.64
N ASN A 293 -14.74 10.37 -8.09
CA ASN A 293 -14.35 10.66 -9.47
C ASN A 293 -13.05 9.93 -9.86
N ASN A 294 -12.07 9.86 -8.95
CA ASN A 294 -10.83 9.13 -9.18
C ASN A 294 -11.04 7.62 -9.26
N ILE A 295 -11.91 7.05 -8.43
CA ILE A 295 -12.28 5.62 -8.46
C ILE A 295 -12.99 5.28 -9.78
N VAL A 296 -13.97 6.08 -10.18
CA VAL A 296 -14.70 5.90 -11.44
C VAL A 296 -13.76 6.01 -12.63
N LYS A 297 -12.91 7.05 -12.68
CA LYS A 297 -11.89 7.18 -13.75
C LYS A 297 -10.95 5.99 -13.81
N TRP A 298 -10.58 5.43 -12.66
CA TRP A 298 -9.71 4.26 -12.60
C TRP A 298 -10.38 3.01 -13.18
N GLN A 299 -11.68 2.81 -12.93
CA GLN A 299 -12.45 1.68 -13.47
C GLN A 299 -12.43 1.64 -15.00
N TYR A 300 -12.47 2.81 -15.66
CA TYR A 300 -12.46 2.92 -17.12
C TYR A 300 -11.06 2.94 -17.76
N ARG A 301 -9.97 2.95 -16.98
CA ARG A 301 -8.60 2.91 -17.52
C ARG A 301 -8.20 1.51 -17.97
N ARG A 302 -7.39 1.41 -19.03
CA ARG A 302 -6.82 0.12 -19.48
C ARG A 302 -5.88 -0.44 -18.42
N SER A 303 -5.85 -1.76 -18.27
CA SER A 303 -5.06 -2.45 -17.23
C SER A 303 -3.58 -2.07 -17.22
N SER A 304 -2.98 -1.84 -18.39
CA SER A 304 -1.57 -1.46 -18.58
C SER A 304 -1.24 -0.02 -18.19
N GLU A 305 -2.24 0.84 -17.98
CA GLU A 305 -2.08 2.27 -17.65
C GLU A 305 -2.37 2.54 -16.16
N ARG A 306 -2.67 1.50 -15.40
CA ARG A 306 -2.96 1.60 -13.96
C ARG A 306 -1.67 1.63 -13.16
N ASN A 307 -1.15 2.83 -12.96
CA ASN A 307 -0.03 3.07 -12.03
C ASN A 307 -0.47 3.09 -10.55
N THR A 308 -1.78 2.94 -10.28
CA THR A 308 -2.37 2.99 -8.95
C THR A 308 -3.34 1.82 -8.79
N THR A 309 -3.36 1.20 -7.62
CA THR A 309 -4.25 0.07 -7.33
C THR A 309 -5.55 0.53 -6.70
N LEU A 310 -6.59 -0.31 -6.79
CA LEU A 310 -7.88 -0.05 -6.13
C LEU A 310 -7.69 0.08 -4.61
N THR A 311 -6.85 -0.77 -4.03
CA THR A 311 -6.47 -0.68 -2.61
C THR A 311 -5.92 0.71 -2.24
N ALA A 312 -5.11 1.31 -3.10
CA ALA A 312 -4.61 2.66 -2.86
C ALA A 312 -5.70 3.74 -2.97
N LEU A 313 -6.67 3.57 -3.86
CA LEU A 313 -7.82 4.47 -3.98
C LEU A 313 -8.82 4.33 -2.83
N LEU A 314 -8.95 3.14 -2.25
CA LEU A 314 -9.83 2.90 -1.10
C LEU A 314 -9.16 3.27 0.23
N CYS A 315 -7.95 2.74 0.47
CA CYS A 315 -7.28 2.79 1.78
C CYS A 315 -6.13 3.80 1.86
N GLY A 316 -5.77 4.49 0.77
CA GLY A 316 -4.71 5.49 0.78
C GLY A 316 -5.06 6.73 1.62
N GLU A 317 -4.09 7.64 1.79
CA GLU A 317 -4.23 8.84 2.65
C GLU A 317 -5.41 9.74 2.29
N LYS A 318 -5.80 9.77 1.01
CA LYS A 318 -6.97 10.50 0.48
C LYS A 318 -7.99 9.55 -0.16
N GLY A 319 -7.95 8.29 0.25
CA GLY A 319 -8.83 7.25 -0.27
C GLY A 319 -10.24 7.32 0.30
N LEU A 320 -11.11 6.44 -0.20
CA LEU A 320 -12.51 6.38 0.20
C LEU A 320 -12.68 6.20 1.71
N VAL A 321 -11.89 5.34 2.35
CA VAL A 321 -11.96 5.08 3.79
C VAL A 321 -11.71 6.35 4.59
N TYR A 322 -10.73 7.17 4.19
CA TYR A 322 -10.47 8.45 4.83
C TYR A 322 -11.63 9.44 4.63
N CYS A 323 -12.19 9.49 3.42
CA CYS A 323 -13.33 10.36 3.14
C CYS A 323 -14.56 9.97 3.96
N MET A 324 -14.88 8.67 3.99
CA MET A 324 -15.98 8.12 4.76
C MET A 324 -15.78 8.30 6.26
N GLU A 325 -14.57 8.12 6.77
CA GLU A 325 -14.27 8.41 8.18
C GLU A 325 -14.63 9.86 8.55
N ASN A 326 -14.25 10.84 7.74
CA ASN A 326 -14.61 12.24 8.00
C ASN A 326 -16.12 12.50 7.90
N VAL A 327 -16.81 11.80 7.00
CA VAL A 327 -18.29 11.82 6.90
C VAL A 327 -18.93 11.32 8.20
N PHE A 328 -18.46 10.18 8.72
CA PHE A 328 -18.97 9.58 9.94
C PHE A 328 -18.49 10.28 11.22
N LEU A 329 -17.38 11.01 11.19
CA LEU A 329 -16.91 11.79 12.34
C LEU A 329 -17.63 13.13 12.49
N LEU A 330 -18.16 13.71 11.40
CA LEU A 330 -18.82 15.00 11.45
C LEU A 330 -20.08 14.92 12.33
N GLY A 331 -20.05 15.62 13.47
CA GLY A 331 -21.14 15.63 14.43
C GLY A 331 -21.27 14.35 15.26
N PHE A 332 -20.25 13.49 15.29
CA PHE A 332 -20.26 12.27 16.12
C PHE A 332 -19.87 12.57 17.57
N LYS A 333 -20.73 12.18 18.51
CA LYS A 333 -20.54 12.37 19.96
C LYS A 333 -19.57 11.33 20.54
N SER A 334 -18.28 11.45 20.19
CA SER A 334 -17.22 10.48 20.53
C SER A 334 -16.88 10.39 22.03
N SER A 335 -17.19 11.43 22.82
CA SER A 335 -17.01 11.37 24.28
C SER A 335 -18.11 12.16 24.99
N LYS A 336 -18.81 11.50 25.92
CA LYS A 336 -19.54 12.21 27.00
C LYS A 336 -18.61 12.31 28.20
N LEU A 337 -18.63 13.44 28.91
CA LEU A 337 -17.96 13.58 30.20
C LEU A 337 -18.35 12.34 31.04
N PHE A 338 -17.36 11.55 31.46
CA PHE A 338 -17.49 10.32 32.27
C PHE A 338 -17.83 8.98 31.59
N VAL A 339 -18.13 8.90 30.28
CA VAL A 339 -18.58 7.62 29.63
C VAL A 339 -17.47 6.92 28.80
N GLY A 340 -16.26 7.46 28.78
CA GLY A 340 -15.17 6.93 27.95
C GLY A 340 -15.31 7.33 26.47
N LYS A 341 -14.44 6.77 25.62
CA LYS A 341 -14.35 7.16 24.20
C LYS A 341 -15.02 6.12 23.31
N HIS A 342 -15.97 6.58 22.48
CA HIS A 342 -16.66 5.76 21.49
C HIS A 342 -15.98 5.89 20.13
N TYR A 343 -15.78 4.75 19.47
CA TYR A 343 -15.23 4.65 18.12
C TYR A 343 -16.37 4.49 17.12
N LEU A 344 -16.11 4.81 15.84
CA LEU A 344 -17.09 4.56 14.78
C LEU A 344 -17.48 3.09 14.68
N TRP A 345 -16.55 2.17 14.95
CA TRP A 345 -16.86 0.74 14.97
C TRP A 345 -17.88 0.38 16.05
N ASP A 346 -17.85 1.03 17.22
CA ASP A 346 -18.84 0.79 18.28
C ASP A 346 -20.23 1.21 17.81
N TYR A 347 -20.32 2.37 17.15
CA TYR A 347 -21.56 2.82 16.52
C TYR A 347 -22.11 1.82 15.50
N LEU A 348 -21.27 1.25 14.65
CA LEU A 348 -21.70 0.26 13.66
C LEU A 348 -22.25 -1.02 14.32
N VAL A 349 -21.66 -1.45 15.44
CA VAL A 349 -22.16 -2.60 16.21
C VAL A 349 -23.50 -2.29 16.87
N TRP A 350 -23.70 -1.09 17.44
CA TRP A 350 -25.00 -0.73 18.01
C TRP A 350 -26.12 -0.63 16.97
N ILE A 351 -25.81 -0.16 15.76
CA ILE A 351 -26.77 -0.19 14.65
C ILE A 351 -27.15 -1.64 14.31
N LYS A 352 -26.18 -2.56 14.31
CA LYS A 352 -26.46 -3.99 14.11
C LYS A 352 -27.45 -4.50 15.16
N GLU A 353 -27.19 -4.23 16.44
CA GLU A 353 -28.06 -4.67 17.54
C GLU A 353 -29.50 -4.15 17.36
N GLU A 354 -29.66 -2.88 16.95
CA GLU A 354 -30.99 -2.31 16.68
C GLU A 354 -31.66 -2.98 15.47
N PHE A 355 -30.93 -3.24 14.37
CA PHE A 355 -31.46 -3.98 13.22
C PHE A 355 -31.87 -5.42 13.58
N GLU A 356 -31.11 -6.11 14.42
CA GLU A 356 -31.47 -7.46 14.87
C GLU A 356 -32.77 -7.49 15.67
N VAL A 357 -32.96 -6.52 16.58
CA VAL A 357 -34.23 -6.37 17.31
C VAL A 357 -35.38 -6.12 16.35
N CYS A 358 -35.24 -5.18 15.41
CA CYS A 358 -36.30 -4.90 14.43
C CYS A 358 -36.59 -6.11 13.52
N LEU A 359 -35.58 -6.91 13.14
CA LEU A 359 -35.76 -8.12 12.34
C LEU A 359 -36.54 -9.20 13.09
N MET A 360 -36.43 -9.26 14.42
CA MET A 360 -37.20 -10.21 15.25
C MET A 360 -38.67 -9.78 15.41
N GLU A 361 -38.94 -8.48 15.52
CA GLU A 361 -40.30 -7.93 15.71
C GLU A 361 -41.19 -8.06 14.45
N GLU A 362 -40.60 -8.05 13.26
CA GLU A 362 -41.28 -8.08 11.97
C GLU A 362 -42.07 -9.37 11.67
N GLY A 363 -41.85 -10.47 12.39
CA GLY A 363 -42.54 -11.75 12.19
C GLY A 363 -44.05 -11.76 12.45
N THR A 364 -44.68 -10.61 12.74
CA THR A 364 -46.02 -10.54 13.35
C THR A 364 -47.04 -9.62 12.65
N GLY A 365 -46.69 -8.94 11.55
CA GLY A 365 -47.56 -7.90 10.93
C GLY A 365 -48.04 -8.19 9.50
N THR A 366 -49.29 -7.83 9.17
CA THR A 366 -49.85 -7.86 7.80
C THR A 366 -49.74 -6.49 7.13
N ARG A 367 -49.23 -6.41 5.89
CA ARG A 367 -48.99 -5.14 5.16
C ARG A 367 -49.47 -5.18 3.71
N SER A 368 -49.66 -4.01 3.09
CA SER A 368 -50.06 -3.85 1.68
C SER A 368 -48.90 -4.16 0.71
N ALA A 369 -49.20 -4.71 -0.47
CA ALA A 369 -48.22 -5.28 -1.42
C ALA A 369 -47.12 -4.31 -1.92
N SER A 370 -47.39 -3.01 -2.05
CA SER A 370 -46.38 -2.02 -2.48
C SER A 370 -45.43 -1.61 -1.35
N LEU A 371 -45.98 -1.43 -0.15
CA LEU A 371 -45.24 -1.21 1.08
C LEU A 371 -44.37 -2.43 1.40
N GLU A 372 -44.91 -3.64 1.16
CA GLU A 372 -44.22 -4.92 1.37
C GLU A 372 -42.95 -5.04 0.52
N ARG A 373 -42.97 -4.60 -0.74
CA ARG A 373 -41.78 -4.68 -1.62
C ARG A 373 -40.65 -3.76 -1.16
N ASN A 374 -40.96 -2.52 -0.80
CA ASN A 374 -39.95 -1.57 -0.29
C ASN A 374 -39.44 -1.98 1.09
N HIS A 375 -40.33 -2.54 1.90
CA HIS A 375 -40.01 -3.12 3.18
C HIS A 375 -39.04 -4.30 3.05
N GLN A 376 -39.34 -5.26 2.17
CA GLN A 376 -38.48 -6.43 1.94
C GLN A 376 -37.08 -6.05 1.46
N LYS A 377 -36.96 -5.00 0.63
CA LYS A 377 -35.65 -4.45 0.23
C LYS A 377 -34.88 -3.91 1.43
N THR A 378 -35.56 -3.21 2.33
CA THR A 378 -34.97 -2.67 3.56
C THR A 378 -34.51 -3.78 4.49
N LEU A 379 -35.34 -4.81 4.69
CA LEU A 379 -34.98 -6.00 5.47
C LEU A 379 -33.78 -6.75 4.90
N ALA A 380 -33.68 -6.85 3.57
CA ALA A 380 -32.51 -7.46 2.93
C ALA A 380 -31.23 -6.68 3.25
N VAL A 381 -31.27 -5.34 3.18
CA VAL A 381 -30.14 -4.48 3.56
C VAL A 381 -29.76 -4.67 5.03
N TRP A 382 -30.74 -4.77 5.94
CA TRP A 382 -30.47 -5.05 7.37
C TRP A 382 -29.77 -6.39 7.56
N ARG A 383 -30.26 -7.46 6.93
CA ARG A 383 -29.64 -8.79 7.01
C ARG A 383 -28.20 -8.78 6.48
N CYS A 384 -27.97 -8.18 5.33
CA CYS A 384 -26.62 -8.04 4.75
C CYS A 384 -25.69 -7.24 5.67
N TYR A 385 -26.19 -6.15 6.27
CA TYR A 385 -25.44 -5.36 7.23
C TYR A 385 -25.06 -6.18 8.47
N CYS A 386 -26.01 -6.87 9.09
CA CYS A 386 -25.76 -7.67 10.28
C CYS A 386 -24.73 -8.77 10.00
N HIS A 387 -24.90 -9.49 8.89
CA HIS A 387 -23.97 -10.52 8.46
C HIS A 387 -22.55 -9.98 8.27
N LEU A 388 -22.40 -8.86 7.55
CA LEU A 388 -21.10 -8.23 7.32
C LEU A 388 -20.41 -7.83 8.63
N VAL A 389 -21.16 -7.24 9.57
CA VAL A 389 -20.60 -6.85 10.87
C VAL A 389 -20.17 -8.09 11.68
N ASP A 390 -20.95 -9.17 11.67
CA ASP A 390 -20.57 -10.43 12.34
C ASP A 390 -19.29 -11.05 11.74
N GLU A 391 -19.16 -11.07 10.41
CA GLU A 391 -17.95 -11.55 9.74
C GLU A 391 -16.71 -10.76 10.16
N ILE A 392 -16.82 -9.43 10.21
CA ILE A 392 -15.73 -8.55 10.65
C ILE A 392 -15.41 -8.77 12.12
N MET A 393 -16.42 -8.94 12.98
CA MET A 393 -16.22 -9.25 14.40
C MET A 393 -15.45 -10.57 14.59
N CYS A 394 -15.70 -11.57 13.73
CA CYS A 394 -15.05 -12.87 13.78
C CYS A 394 -13.66 -12.92 13.13
N SER A 395 -13.34 -12.00 12.22
CA SER A 395 -12.15 -12.07 11.34
C SER A 395 -10.78 -12.08 12.05
N SER A 396 -10.52 -11.14 12.98
CA SER A 396 -9.22 -11.04 13.66
C SER A 396 -9.33 -10.30 14.99
N LYS A 397 -8.73 -10.89 16.03
CA LYS A 397 -8.54 -10.26 17.35
C LYS A 397 -7.37 -9.27 17.36
N ALA A 398 -6.50 -9.30 16.34
CA ALA A 398 -5.36 -8.39 16.21
C ALA A 398 -5.78 -7.04 15.60
N LEU A 399 -6.92 -6.99 14.91
CA LEU A 399 -7.45 -5.79 14.28
C LEU A 399 -8.15 -4.89 15.30
N GLY A 400 -7.65 -3.66 15.43
CA GLY A 400 -8.27 -2.61 16.24
C GLY A 400 -9.56 -2.08 15.63
N LYS A 401 -10.25 -1.21 16.38
CA LYS A 401 -11.57 -0.68 15.98
C LYS A 401 -11.53 0.10 14.67
N ASP A 402 -10.49 0.87 14.41
CA ASP A 402 -10.40 1.62 13.14
C ASP A 402 -10.07 0.70 11.96
N GLY A 403 -9.29 -0.36 12.21
CA GLY A 403 -9.06 -1.40 11.22
C GLY A 403 -10.37 -2.09 10.83
N LYS A 404 -11.24 -2.37 11.80
CA LYS A 404 -12.58 -2.94 11.54
C LYS A 404 -13.49 -1.98 10.78
N PHE A 405 -13.46 -0.68 11.11
CA PHE A 405 -14.16 0.34 10.33
C PHE A 405 -13.65 0.41 8.89
N GLN A 406 -12.33 0.41 8.69
CA GLN A 406 -11.73 0.37 7.35
C GLN A 406 -12.19 -0.87 6.56
N LEU A 407 -12.16 -2.04 7.20
CA LEU A 407 -12.62 -3.29 6.62
C LEU A 407 -14.09 -3.21 6.24
N PHE A 408 -14.93 -2.66 7.11
CA PHE A 408 -16.35 -2.45 6.87
C PHE A 408 -16.61 -1.58 5.64
N ILE A 409 -15.92 -0.44 5.49
CA ILE A 409 -16.07 0.40 4.30
C ILE A 409 -15.65 -0.37 3.04
N CYS A 410 -14.52 -1.06 3.05
CA CYS A 410 -14.02 -1.79 1.88
C CYS A 410 -14.98 -2.91 1.46
N LEU A 411 -15.44 -3.72 2.42
CA LEU A 411 -16.37 -4.81 2.17
C LEU A 411 -17.76 -4.28 1.80
N SER A 412 -18.22 -3.16 2.37
CA SER A 412 -19.48 -2.55 1.97
C SER A 412 -19.48 -2.07 0.52
N VAL A 413 -18.33 -1.65 -0.03
CA VAL A 413 -18.22 -1.35 -1.47
C VAL A 413 -18.27 -2.65 -2.27
N ARG A 414 -17.48 -3.67 -1.87
CA ARG A 414 -17.45 -4.98 -2.53
C ARG A 414 -18.81 -5.64 -2.62
N GLU A 415 -19.59 -5.57 -1.55
CA GLU A 415 -20.92 -6.17 -1.44
C GLU A 415 -22.04 -5.22 -1.89
N HIS A 416 -21.72 -4.09 -2.54
CA HIS A 416 -22.72 -3.15 -3.07
C HIS A 416 -23.68 -2.59 -1.99
N LEU A 417 -23.21 -2.53 -0.74
CA LEU A 417 -24.01 -2.21 0.46
C LEU A 417 -23.84 -0.75 0.90
N LEU A 418 -22.68 -0.13 0.64
CA LEU A 418 -22.25 1.13 1.25
C LEU A 418 -23.28 2.26 1.11
N HIS A 419 -23.85 2.45 -0.07
CA HIS A 419 -24.84 3.51 -0.30
C HIS A 419 -26.26 3.11 0.16
N ARG A 420 -26.57 1.80 0.17
CA ARG A 420 -27.89 1.22 0.49
C ARG A 420 -28.19 1.27 1.98
N MET A 421 -27.17 1.10 2.83
CA MET A 421 -27.32 1.07 4.28
C MET A 421 -27.50 2.46 4.93
N LEU A 422 -27.12 3.54 4.26
CA LEU A 422 -27.10 4.89 4.86
C LEU A 422 -28.48 5.36 5.34
N VAL A 423 -29.52 5.14 4.54
CA VAL A 423 -30.88 5.55 4.90
C VAL A 423 -31.42 4.71 6.07
N PRO A 424 -31.35 3.36 6.03
CA PRO A 424 -31.60 2.53 7.20
C PRO A 424 -30.89 3.01 8.48
N MET A 425 -29.59 3.27 8.41
CA MET A 425 -28.80 3.73 9.56
C MET A 425 -29.28 5.09 10.08
N SER A 426 -29.64 6.03 9.19
CA SER A 426 -30.11 7.35 9.58
C SER A 426 -31.41 7.33 10.40
N ASN A 427 -32.24 6.29 10.23
CA ASN A 427 -33.53 6.14 10.91
C ASN A 427 -33.42 5.50 12.30
N CYS A 428 -32.25 4.97 12.66
CA CYS A 428 -32.03 4.31 13.96
C CYS A 428 -32.07 5.31 15.13
N LYS A 429 -32.59 4.85 16.27
CA LYS A 429 -32.55 5.60 17.53
C LYS A 429 -31.12 5.87 17.96
N VAL A 430 -30.23 4.88 17.80
CA VAL A 430 -28.79 5.01 18.07
C VAL A 430 -28.19 6.20 17.33
N THR A 431 -28.53 6.40 16.04
CA THR A 431 -28.03 7.54 15.25
C THR A 431 -28.55 8.88 15.79
N THR A 432 -29.81 8.92 16.21
CA THR A 432 -30.41 10.13 16.79
C THR A 432 -29.70 10.55 18.08
N GLU A 433 -29.28 9.58 18.89
CA GLU A 433 -28.58 9.83 20.15
C GLU A 433 -27.11 10.21 19.94
N MET A 434 -26.43 9.54 19.01
CA MET A 434 -24.98 9.63 18.81
C MET A 434 -24.52 10.75 17.89
N TYR A 435 -25.42 11.36 17.11
CA TYR A 435 -25.06 12.40 16.14
C TYR A 435 -25.78 13.73 16.39
N GLU A 436 -25.10 14.82 16.02
CA GLU A 436 -25.66 16.17 15.93
C GLU A 436 -26.42 16.38 14.61
N ASP A 437 -27.33 17.37 14.59
CA ASP A 437 -28.23 17.63 13.45
C ASP A 437 -27.52 18.10 12.17
N TYR A 438 -26.29 18.62 12.29
CA TYR A 438 -25.47 19.04 11.16
C TYR A 438 -24.65 17.90 10.54
N SER A 439 -24.72 16.68 11.10
CA SER A 439 -24.05 15.50 10.57
C SER A 439 -24.62 15.03 9.23
N PHE A 440 -23.85 14.24 8.47
CA PHE A 440 -24.31 13.64 7.22
C PHE A 440 -25.48 12.68 7.40
N LEU A 441 -25.57 12.01 8.55
CA LEU A 441 -26.62 11.01 8.81
C LEU A 441 -27.93 11.65 9.29
N LYS A 442 -27.90 12.83 9.94
CA LYS A 442 -29.11 13.52 10.40
C LYS A 442 -29.62 14.58 9.43
N ASN A 443 -28.73 15.28 8.73
CA ASN A 443 -29.14 16.31 7.77
C ASN A 443 -29.63 15.68 6.45
N ARG A 444 -30.91 15.85 6.11
CA ARG A 444 -31.52 15.25 4.90
C ARG A 444 -30.83 15.63 3.59
N GLY A 445 -30.35 16.88 3.47
CA GLY A 445 -29.64 17.34 2.27
C GLY A 445 -28.28 16.66 2.11
N LEU A 446 -27.52 16.59 3.21
CA LEU A 446 -26.22 15.91 3.24
C LEU A 446 -26.35 14.40 3.03
N LEU A 447 -27.36 13.76 3.63
CA LEU A 447 -27.66 12.34 3.45
C LEU A 447 -28.01 12.02 1.99
N THR A 448 -28.82 12.86 1.36
CA THR A 448 -29.19 12.72 -0.06
C THR A 448 -27.96 12.83 -0.95
N PHE A 449 -27.11 13.84 -0.72
CA PHE A 449 -25.83 13.98 -1.39
C PHE A 449 -24.96 12.72 -1.22
N LEU A 450 -24.81 12.23 0.01
CA LEU A 450 -23.96 11.08 0.32
C LEU A 450 -24.43 9.82 -0.41
N ARG A 451 -25.75 9.58 -0.42
CA ARG A 451 -26.33 8.46 -1.17
C ARG A 451 -26.10 8.59 -2.68
N GLN A 452 -26.24 9.78 -3.24
CA GLN A 452 -26.07 10.02 -4.68
C GLN A 452 -24.60 9.91 -5.12
N ILE A 453 -23.67 10.48 -4.35
CA ILE A 453 -22.24 10.46 -4.72
C ILE A 453 -21.63 9.06 -4.61
N LEU A 454 -22.17 8.20 -3.75
CA LEU A 454 -21.70 6.82 -3.60
C LEU A 454 -22.37 5.83 -4.56
N LEU A 455 -23.45 6.23 -5.23
CA LEU A 455 -24.19 5.36 -6.16
C LEU A 455 -23.31 4.78 -7.30
N PRO A 456 -22.38 5.52 -7.92
CA PRO A 456 -21.51 4.96 -8.95
C PRO A 456 -20.64 3.80 -8.48
N LEU A 457 -20.38 3.67 -7.18
CA LEU A 457 -19.64 2.53 -6.64
C LEU A 457 -20.46 1.23 -6.68
N ASP A 458 -21.78 1.30 -6.87
CA ASP A 458 -22.64 0.12 -6.99
C ASP A 458 -22.38 -0.68 -8.28
N GLU A 459 -21.78 -0.06 -9.29
CA GLU A 459 -21.43 -0.71 -10.56
C GLU A 459 -19.96 -1.20 -10.59
N LEU A 460 -19.21 -0.99 -9.52
CA LEU A 460 -17.81 -1.35 -9.44
C LEU A 460 -17.65 -2.82 -9.03
N ASP A 461 -17.09 -3.64 -9.92
CA ASP A 461 -16.67 -5.00 -9.56
C ASP A 461 -15.36 -4.94 -8.76
N VAL A 462 -15.46 -5.07 -7.44
CA VAL A 462 -14.34 -4.90 -6.51
C VAL A 462 -13.71 -6.26 -6.19
N VAL A 463 -12.56 -6.53 -6.78
CA VAL A 463 -11.66 -7.59 -6.31
C VAL A 463 -10.67 -6.98 -5.31
N LEU A 464 -10.93 -7.17 -4.01
CA LEU A 464 -10.03 -6.75 -2.93
C LEU A 464 -8.91 -7.77 -2.72
N GLU A 465 -7.69 -7.28 -2.49
CA GLU A 465 -6.56 -8.12 -2.08
C GLU A 465 -6.87 -8.84 -0.75
N ASN A 466 -6.34 -10.06 -0.55
CA ASN A 466 -6.40 -10.77 0.73
C ASN A 466 -5.83 -9.95 1.89
N SER A 467 -4.86 -9.08 1.57
CA SER A 467 -4.32 -8.09 2.49
C SER A 467 -5.40 -7.15 3.03
N VAL A 468 -6.39 -6.78 2.24
CA VAL A 468 -7.47 -5.88 2.65
C VAL A 468 -8.61 -6.64 3.32
N THR A 469 -8.99 -7.83 2.82
CA THR A 469 -10.19 -8.56 3.30
C THR A 469 -10.01 -9.31 4.61
N HIS A 470 -8.76 -9.49 5.07
CA HIS A 470 -8.44 -10.33 6.24
C HIS A 470 -8.99 -11.77 6.13
N GLY A 471 -9.14 -12.29 4.91
CA GLY A 471 -9.63 -13.64 4.65
C GLY A 471 -11.15 -13.79 4.67
N ILE A 472 -11.91 -12.69 4.77
CA ILE A 472 -13.36 -12.71 4.58
C ILE A 472 -13.66 -12.88 3.09
N SER A 473 -14.17 -14.07 2.73
CA SER A 473 -14.59 -14.43 1.37
C SER A 473 -15.80 -13.60 0.92
N SER A 474 -16.08 -13.57 -0.39
CA SER A 474 -17.33 -13.00 -0.88
C SER A 474 -18.43 -14.07 -0.83
N PRO A 475 -19.68 -13.72 -0.45
CA PRO A 475 -20.84 -14.61 -0.51
C PRO A 475 -21.13 -15.14 -1.93
N SER A 476 -20.65 -14.46 -2.99
CA SER A 476 -20.83 -14.91 -4.37
C SER A 476 -19.94 -16.10 -4.77
N HIS A 477 -19.08 -16.57 -3.86
CA HIS A 477 -18.17 -17.71 -4.06
C HIS A 477 -18.42 -18.88 -3.09
N SER A 478 -19.51 -18.87 -2.31
CA SER A 478 -19.92 -19.99 -1.45
C SER A 478 -21.08 -20.79 -2.01
#